data_AF-A0A3Q0HF75-F1
#
_entry.id   AF-A0A3Q0HF75-F1
#
_cell.length_a   1.000
_cell.length_b   1.000
_cell.length_c   1.000
_cell.angle_alpha   90.00
_cell.angle_beta   90.00
_cell.angle_gamma   90.00
#
_symmetry.space_group_name_H-M   'P 1'
#
loop_
_entity.id
_entity.type
_entity.pdbx_description
1 polymer ?
#
loop_
_entity_poly.entity_id
_entity_poly.type
_entity_poly.pdbx_seq_one_letter_code
_entity_poly.pdbx_strand_id
1 'polypeptide(L)'
;MYTGIICVSPGNVHEVLEMADRFLLTRLKDFCGEFLKKKLNLSNCVAIHSLAHMYSLSQLALKAADMIRRNFFRVIQDEEFYTLPFHLIRDWLSDLEITVDSEEVLFETVLKWVQRSPDERESRQPRSYLKRWIVELDKTTVRMKNPDHVRGIISSIKKDGVNKLQVISDFDMTLSRFGWNGRRCPTSHNILDNSQVITEEGKKQLKDLLHYYYPIEIDPNRTLEEKCPLMVEWWTRAHDLLSQQKILKGDIAQIVKESEVMLRDGFNEFFDQLHKNNVPLFIFSAGVGDILEEIIRQANVFHPNINVVSNYMDFDDDGILRGFKRPLIHTYNKNNTVLNNTEYFQQLSTKTSIILLGDSMGDLTMSDGVTNVKNILKIGFLNDKVEEHRGKYLESYDIVLERDETLDVVNGILRYTFTET
;
A
#
# COMPACT_ATOMS: atom_id res chain seq x y z
N MET A 1 59.90 36.14 1.42
CA MET A 1 59.85 36.58 0.01
C MET A 1 58.77 35.76 -0.69
N TYR A 2 57.67 36.37 -1.11
CA TYR A 2 56.61 35.69 -1.88
C TYR A 2 57.01 35.75 -3.36
N THR A 3 57.27 34.60 -3.97
CA THR A 3 57.79 34.51 -5.36
C THR A 3 56.69 34.57 -6.43
N GLY A 4 55.42 34.45 -6.04
CA GLY A 4 54.29 34.38 -6.99
C GLY A 4 54.28 33.10 -7.85
N ILE A 5 55.11 32.10 -7.54
CA ILE A 5 55.24 30.85 -8.28
C ILE A 5 54.76 29.70 -7.39
N ILE A 6 53.82 28.89 -7.88
CA ILE A 6 53.29 27.70 -7.20
C ILE A 6 53.55 26.48 -8.09
N CYS A 7 54.24 25.47 -7.54
CA CYS A 7 54.46 24.19 -8.21
C CYS A 7 53.39 23.19 -7.76
N VAL A 8 52.55 22.72 -8.69
CA VAL A 8 51.51 21.71 -8.43
C VAL A 8 52.04 20.32 -8.73
N SER A 9 51.81 19.40 -7.81
CA SER A 9 52.23 18.00 -7.83
C SER A 9 51.09 17.12 -7.28
N PRO A 10 51.12 15.79 -7.50
CA PRO A 10 50.11 14.90 -6.92
C PRO A 10 50.03 14.95 -5.39
N GLY A 11 51.13 15.28 -4.71
CA GLY A 11 51.19 15.32 -3.25
C GLY A 11 50.65 16.62 -2.63
N ASN A 12 50.54 17.71 -3.39
CA ASN A 12 50.10 19.02 -2.86
C ASN A 12 48.89 19.60 -3.60
N VAL A 13 48.40 18.97 -4.67
CA VAL A 13 47.29 19.50 -5.48
C VAL A 13 46.01 19.73 -4.67
N HIS A 14 45.74 18.90 -3.65
CA HIS A 14 44.57 19.08 -2.78
C HIS A 14 44.69 20.36 -1.95
N GLU A 15 45.80 20.56 -1.24
CA GLU A 15 46.04 21.77 -0.44
C GLU A 15 46.06 23.03 -1.32
N VAL A 16 46.66 22.94 -2.51
CA VAL A 16 46.69 24.05 -3.47
C VAL A 16 45.29 24.37 -3.98
N LEU A 17 44.47 23.36 -4.27
CA LEU A 17 43.08 23.54 -4.70
C LEU A 17 42.23 24.16 -3.58
N GLU A 18 42.38 23.70 -2.35
CA GLU A 18 41.71 24.26 -1.18
C GLU A 18 42.06 25.75 -1.00
N MET A 19 43.35 26.08 -1.03
CA MET A 19 43.80 27.48 -0.93
C MET A 19 43.32 28.31 -2.12
N ALA A 20 43.37 27.77 -3.34
CA ALA A 20 42.91 28.47 -4.53
C ALA A 20 41.41 28.78 -4.46
N ASP A 21 40.60 27.86 -3.95
CA ASP A 21 39.17 28.08 -3.73
C ASP A 21 38.92 29.10 -2.62
N ARG A 22 39.56 28.92 -1.45
CA ARG A 22 39.43 29.80 -0.28
C ARG A 22 39.79 31.26 -0.57
N PHE A 23 40.83 31.49 -1.36
CA PHE A 23 41.30 32.83 -1.74
C PHE A 23 40.74 33.30 -3.09
N LEU A 24 39.79 32.56 -3.68
CA LEU A 24 39.12 32.89 -4.95
C LEU A 24 40.09 33.07 -6.14
N LEU A 25 41.18 32.32 -6.15
CA LEU A 25 42.17 32.29 -7.23
C LEU A 25 41.70 31.39 -8.38
N THR A 26 40.70 31.87 -9.14
CA THR A 26 40.00 31.09 -10.19
C THR A 26 40.95 30.44 -11.20
N ARG A 27 41.96 31.17 -11.71
CA ARG A 27 42.94 30.60 -12.65
C ARG A 27 43.74 29.43 -12.08
N LEU A 28 44.09 29.50 -10.79
CA LEU A 28 44.83 28.43 -10.11
C LEU A 28 43.92 27.23 -9.82
N LYS A 29 42.67 27.51 -9.44
CA LYS A 29 41.62 26.51 -9.24
C LYS A 29 41.34 25.73 -10.54
N ASP A 30 41.17 26.43 -11.66
CA ASP A 30 40.97 25.82 -12.98
C ASP A 30 42.18 24.98 -13.40
N PHE A 31 43.40 25.48 -13.15
CA PHE A 31 44.62 24.72 -13.40
C PHE A 31 44.69 23.44 -12.57
N CYS A 32 44.34 23.49 -11.28
CA CYS A 32 44.26 22.31 -10.42
C CYS A 32 43.20 21.32 -10.93
N GLY A 33 42.05 21.81 -11.38
CA GLY A 33 41.01 20.99 -11.99
C GLY A 33 41.49 20.25 -13.25
N GLU A 34 42.17 20.95 -14.16
CA GLU A 34 42.74 20.34 -15.38
C GLU A 34 43.91 19.39 -15.07
N PHE A 35 44.72 19.69 -14.04
CA PHE A 35 45.76 18.79 -13.55
C PHE A 35 45.17 17.47 -13.06
N LEU A 36 44.14 17.53 -12.19
CA LEU A 36 43.42 16.35 -11.69
C LEU A 36 42.75 15.58 -12.84
N LYS A 37 42.15 16.28 -13.81
CA LYS A 37 41.50 15.68 -14.99
C LYS A 37 42.45 14.86 -15.86
N LYS A 38 43.74 15.25 -15.93
CA LYS A 38 44.80 14.53 -16.65
C LYS A 38 45.36 13.34 -15.87
N LYS A 39 45.21 13.35 -14.54
CA LYS A 39 45.71 12.30 -13.62
C LYS A 39 44.61 11.36 -13.13
N LEU A 40 43.36 11.58 -13.52
CA LEU A 40 42.21 10.73 -13.24
C LEU A 40 42.44 9.30 -13.76
N ASN A 41 42.29 8.33 -12.87
CA ASN A 41 42.39 6.91 -13.12
C ASN A 41 41.47 6.15 -12.14
N LEU A 42 41.37 4.83 -12.29
CA LEU A 42 40.43 4.03 -11.51
C LEU A 42 40.69 4.09 -9.99
N SER A 43 41.96 4.09 -9.56
CA SER A 43 42.31 4.09 -8.13
C SER A 43 42.15 5.43 -7.43
N ASN A 44 41.85 6.52 -8.17
CA ASN A 44 41.63 7.84 -7.57
C ASN A 44 40.32 8.51 -8.03
N CYS A 45 39.48 7.81 -8.80
CA CYS A 45 38.28 8.39 -9.39
C CYS A 45 37.25 8.83 -8.34
N VAL A 46 37.14 8.07 -7.25
CA VAL A 46 36.26 8.35 -6.11
C VAL A 46 36.71 9.62 -5.38
N ALA A 47 37.98 9.68 -4.95
CA ALA A 47 38.56 10.85 -4.32
C ALA A 47 38.46 12.10 -5.21
N ILE A 48 38.80 12.00 -6.50
CA ILE A 48 38.72 13.11 -7.45
C ILE A 48 37.28 13.57 -7.66
N HIS A 49 36.31 12.66 -7.72
CA HIS A 49 34.89 13.01 -7.82
C HIS A 49 34.43 13.80 -6.59
N SER A 50 34.79 13.34 -5.38
CA SER A 50 34.50 14.03 -4.12
C SER A 50 35.08 15.45 -4.10
N LEU A 51 36.36 15.61 -4.46
CA LEU A 51 37.01 16.93 -4.57
C LEU A 51 36.34 17.82 -5.62
N ALA A 52 35.98 17.26 -6.77
CA ALA A 52 35.34 18.01 -7.84
C ALA A 52 33.96 18.56 -7.40
N HIS A 53 33.19 17.79 -6.63
CA HIS A 53 31.95 18.28 -6.03
C HIS A 53 32.20 19.33 -4.96
N MET A 54 33.14 19.08 -4.04
CA MET A 54 33.47 19.98 -2.94
C MET A 54 33.85 21.38 -3.42
N TYR A 55 34.65 21.45 -4.49
CA TYR A 55 35.13 22.72 -5.05
C TYR A 55 34.37 23.15 -6.31
N SER A 56 33.21 22.57 -6.61
CA SER A 56 32.36 22.95 -7.76
C SER A 56 33.08 22.93 -9.14
N LEU A 57 33.93 21.92 -9.38
CA LEU A 57 34.62 21.70 -10.65
C LEU A 57 33.80 20.79 -11.58
N SER A 58 32.74 21.33 -12.18
CA SER A 58 31.72 20.52 -12.90
C SER A 58 32.27 19.62 -14.01
N GLN A 59 33.24 20.11 -14.81
CA GLN A 59 33.83 19.31 -15.89
C GLN A 59 34.68 18.14 -15.39
N LEU A 60 35.31 18.30 -14.23
CA LEU A 60 36.06 17.23 -13.57
C LEU A 60 35.10 16.21 -12.95
N ALA A 61 34.02 16.69 -12.31
CA ALA A 61 32.98 15.84 -11.72
C ALA A 61 32.33 14.94 -12.78
N LEU A 62 31.91 15.51 -13.92
CA LEU A 62 31.32 14.74 -15.02
C LEU A 62 32.25 13.65 -15.55
N LYS A 63 33.54 13.96 -15.73
CA LYS A 63 34.51 13.00 -16.23
C LYS A 63 34.81 11.90 -15.20
N ALA A 64 34.88 12.24 -13.92
CA ALA A 64 35.06 11.26 -12.86
C ALA A 64 33.82 10.37 -12.71
N ALA A 65 32.61 10.93 -12.81
CA ALA A 65 31.34 10.20 -12.76
C ALA A 65 31.22 9.19 -13.91
N ASP A 66 31.57 9.56 -15.14
CA ASP A 66 31.59 8.63 -16.29
C ASP A 66 32.56 7.47 -16.08
N MET A 67 33.73 7.73 -15.49
CA MET A 67 34.70 6.68 -15.14
C MET A 67 34.16 5.75 -14.05
N ILE A 68 33.53 6.30 -13.01
CA ILE A 68 32.90 5.55 -11.92
C ILE A 68 31.77 4.68 -12.47
N ARG A 69 30.87 5.23 -13.29
CA ARG A 69 29.75 4.49 -13.90
C ARG A 69 30.23 3.24 -14.64
N ARG A 70 31.23 3.39 -15.52
CA ARG A 70 31.77 2.28 -16.35
C ARG A 70 32.53 1.22 -15.55
N ASN A 71 32.96 1.53 -14.34
CA ASN A 71 33.75 0.65 -13.49
C ASN A 71 33.12 0.46 -12.12
N PHE A 72 31.80 0.65 -12.02
CA PHE A 72 31.11 0.76 -10.74
C PHE A 72 31.31 -0.49 -9.88
N PHE A 73 31.28 -1.67 -10.51
CA PHE A 73 31.61 -2.96 -9.90
C PHE A 73 32.97 -3.01 -9.17
N ARG A 74 33.99 -2.30 -9.65
CA ARG A 74 35.30 -2.21 -8.98
C ARG A 74 35.31 -1.15 -7.89
N VAL A 75 34.60 -0.05 -8.14
CA VAL A 75 34.51 1.08 -7.20
C VAL A 75 33.84 0.63 -5.89
N ILE A 76 32.80 -0.20 -5.96
CA ILE A 76 32.10 -0.69 -4.77
C ILE A 76 32.88 -1.72 -3.94
N GLN A 77 33.96 -2.28 -4.51
CA GLN A 77 34.87 -3.20 -3.81
C GLN A 77 35.98 -2.45 -3.06
N ASP A 78 36.15 -1.15 -3.31
CA ASP A 78 37.15 -0.33 -2.66
C ASP A 78 36.63 0.17 -1.29
N GLU A 79 37.48 0.08 -0.27
CA GLU A 79 37.18 0.55 1.09
C GLU A 79 36.87 2.06 1.13
N GLU A 80 37.43 2.84 0.20
CA GLU A 80 37.17 4.28 0.09
C GLU A 80 35.69 4.58 -0.21
N PHE A 81 34.99 3.68 -0.90
CA PHE A 81 33.54 3.79 -1.16
C PHE A 81 32.74 3.93 0.13
N TYR A 82 33.11 3.19 1.18
CA TYR A 82 32.39 3.18 2.45
C TYR A 82 32.49 4.49 3.24
N THR A 83 33.46 5.33 2.88
CA THR A 83 33.68 6.65 3.51
C THR A 83 32.89 7.77 2.84
N LEU A 84 32.26 7.51 1.69
CA LEU A 84 31.62 8.56 0.89
C LEU A 84 30.37 9.15 1.55
N PRO A 85 30.11 10.45 1.32
CA PRO A 85 28.91 11.12 1.80
C PRO A 85 27.67 10.66 1.04
N PHE A 86 26.54 10.67 1.74
CA PHE A 86 25.24 10.18 1.26
C PHE A 86 24.85 10.70 -0.14
N HIS A 87 25.05 12.00 -0.41
CA HIS A 87 24.63 12.61 -1.66
C HIS A 87 25.33 12.03 -2.90
N LEU A 88 26.62 11.67 -2.81
CA LEU A 88 27.36 11.10 -3.93
C LEU A 88 26.89 9.68 -4.24
N ILE A 89 26.68 8.86 -3.20
CA ILE A 89 26.18 7.49 -3.37
C ILE A 89 24.76 7.49 -3.91
N ARG A 90 23.89 8.39 -3.43
CA ARG A 90 22.54 8.58 -3.99
C ARG A 90 22.61 8.87 -5.48
N ASP A 91 23.46 9.81 -5.89
CA ASP A 91 23.56 10.25 -7.28
C ASP A 91 24.04 9.10 -8.17
N TRP A 92 24.99 8.29 -7.70
CA TRP A 92 25.45 7.11 -8.44
C TRP A 92 24.41 5.98 -8.48
N LEU A 93 23.73 5.70 -7.38
CA LEU A 93 22.69 4.65 -7.33
C LEU A 93 21.41 5.01 -8.09
N SER A 94 21.20 6.29 -8.38
CA SER A 94 20.06 6.77 -9.18
C SER A 94 20.35 6.70 -10.70
N ASP A 95 21.58 6.41 -11.09
CA ASP A 95 22.01 6.29 -12.48
C ASP A 95 21.68 4.88 -12.99
N LEU A 96 20.76 4.80 -13.96
CA LEU A 96 20.29 3.53 -14.55
C LEU A 96 21.35 2.84 -15.43
N GLU A 97 22.46 3.52 -15.73
CA GLU A 97 23.53 3.03 -16.60
C GLU A 97 24.73 2.45 -15.82
N ILE A 98 24.64 2.32 -14.48
CA ILE A 98 25.70 1.68 -13.69
C ILE A 98 25.81 0.18 -13.99
N THR A 99 27.05 -0.31 -14.12
CA THR A 99 27.33 -1.73 -14.37
C THR A 99 27.68 -2.44 -13.07
N VAL A 100 26.86 -3.42 -12.67
CA VAL A 100 27.07 -4.32 -11.53
C VAL A 100 26.87 -5.78 -11.95
N ASP A 101 27.55 -6.71 -11.27
CA ASP A 101 27.46 -8.15 -11.58
C ASP A 101 26.08 -8.73 -11.23
N SER A 102 25.45 -8.25 -10.15
CA SER A 102 24.08 -8.59 -9.77
C SER A 102 23.47 -7.50 -8.87
N GLU A 103 22.14 -7.49 -8.76
CA GLU A 103 21.44 -6.62 -7.79
C GLU A 103 21.75 -6.99 -6.33
N GLU A 104 22.09 -8.26 -6.07
CA GLU A 104 22.46 -8.76 -4.74
C GLU A 104 23.78 -8.14 -4.24
N VAL A 105 24.79 -8.02 -5.11
CA VAL A 105 26.07 -7.37 -4.79
C VAL A 105 25.87 -5.88 -4.49
N LEU A 106 24.95 -5.23 -5.20
CA LEU A 106 24.59 -3.84 -4.94
C LEU A 106 23.94 -3.69 -3.56
N PHE A 107 23.05 -4.61 -3.20
CA PHE A 107 22.37 -4.65 -1.91
C PHE A 107 23.35 -4.82 -0.74
N GLU A 108 24.23 -5.83 -0.81
CA GLU A 108 25.24 -6.06 0.23
C GLU A 108 26.17 -4.86 0.43
N THR A 109 26.59 -4.24 -0.67
CA THR A 109 27.45 -3.05 -0.64
C THR A 109 26.76 -1.89 0.09
N VAL A 110 25.48 -1.63 -0.22
CA VAL A 110 24.74 -0.54 0.43
C VAL A 110 24.53 -0.83 1.92
N LEU A 111 24.24 -2.08 2.30
CA LEU A 111 24.13 -2.46 3.71
C LEU A 111 25.44 -2.24 4.47
N LYS A 112 26.57 -2.67 3.90
CA LYS A 112 27.91 -2.44 4.47
C LYS A 112 28.21 -0.94 4.61
N TRP A 113 27.79 -0.13 3.64
CA TRP A 113 27.93 1.33 3.70
C TRP A 113 27.10 1.94 4.84
N VAL A 114 25.83 1.54 5.01
CA VAL A 114 24.98 2.05 6.09
C VAL A 114 25.54 1.68 7.47
N GLN A 115 25.97 0.44 7.65
CA GLN A 115 26.48 -0.07 8.93
C GLN A 115 27.76 0.61 9.42
N ARG A 116 28.55 1.21 8.51
CA ARG A 116 29.86 1.82 8.85
C ARG A 116 29.76 3.19 9.51
N SER A 117 28.61 3.87 9.47
CA SER A 117 28.37 5.11 10.22
C SER A 117 26.87 5.31 10.52
N PRO A 118 26.31 4.56 11.49
CA PRO A 118 24.86 4.59 11.78
C PRO A 118 24.37 5.98 12.23
N ASP A 119 25.12 6.64 13.11
CA ASP A 119 24.69 7.89 13.78
C ASP A 119 24.55 9.11 12.84
N GLU A 120 25.39 9.21 11.80
CA GLU A 120 25.28 10.29 10.80
C GLU A 120 24.33 9.94 9.64
N ARG A 121 24.12 8.64 9.36
CA ARG A 121 23.43 8.15 8.15
C ARG A 121 21.99 7.73 8.41
N GLU A 122 21.57 7.51 9.66
CA GLU A 122 20.17 7.33 10.07
C GLU A 122 19.37 8.65 10.08
N SER A 123 19.98 9.77 10.48
CA SER A 123 19.30 11.06 10.60
C SER A 123 19.08 11.80 9.27
N ARG A 124 19.71 11.33 8.18
CA ARG A 124 19.69 11.96 6.84
C ARG A 124 19.31 10.98 5.73
N GLN A 125 18.57 9.92 6.05
CA GLN A 125 18.03 9.01 5.04
C GLN A 125 17.02 9.77 4.16
N PRO A 126 17.22 9.90 2.84
CA PRO A 126 16.17 10.45 2.00
C PRO A 126 15.07 9.43 1.78
N ARG A 127 13.90 10.03 1.56
CA ARG A 127 12.59 9.47 1.21
C ARG A 127 12.55 8.50 0.01
N SER A 128 13.68 8.05 -0.55
CA SER A 128 13.76 7.30 -1.82
C SER A 128 14.01 5.79 -1.67
N TYR A 129 14.34 5.26 -0.50
CA TYR A 129 14.71 3.84 -0.43
C TYR A 129 13.55 2.84 -0.39
N LEU A 130 12.31 3.27 -0.10
CA LEU A 130 11.15 2.39 -0.31
C LEU A 130 10.61 2.37 -1.75
N LYS A 131 11.06 3.32 -2.59
CA LYS A 131 10.62 3.43 -4.00
C LYS A 131 11.07 2.27 -4.89
N ARG A 132 11.97 1.40 -4.40
CA ARG A 132 12.49 0.24 -5.15
C ARG A 132 11.82 -1.09 -4.80
N TRP A 133 11.05 -1.17 -3.70
CA TRP A 133 10.57 -2.46 -3.17
C TRP A 133 9.08 -2.71 -3.39
N ILE A 134 8.26 -1.66 -3.44
CA ILE A 134 6.84 -1.73 -3.76
C ILE A 134 6.53 -0.56 -4.69
N VAL A 135 6.74 -0.76 -5.99
CA VAL A 135 6.59 0.27 -7.02
C VAL A 135 5.17 0.82 -7.09
N GLU A 136 4.20 0.03 -6.64
CA GLU A 136 2.79 0.39 -6.60
C GLU A 136 2.50 1.55 -5.64
N LEU A 137 3.34 1.79 -4.64
CA LEU A 137 3.20 2.94 -3.74
C LEU A 137 3.44 4.30 -4.43
N ASP A 138 4.06 4.30 -5.61
CA ASP A 138 4.28 5.52 -6.42
C ASP A 138 3.14 5.78 -7.42
N LYS A 139 2.07 4.95 -7.44
CA LYS A 139 0.90 5.19 -8.28
C LYS A 139 0.28 6.56 -7.99
N THR A 140 -0.24 7.21 -9.03
CA THR A 140 -0.90 8.51 -8.92
C THR A 140 -2.20 8.47 -8.10
N THR A 141 -2.75 7.29 -7.85
CA THR A 141 -3.92 7.05 -6.99
C THR A 141 -3.57 7.00 -5.51
N VAL A 142 -2.30 6.82 -5.15
CA VAL A 142 -1.85 6.65 -3.76
C VAL A 142 -1.66 7.99 -3.07
N ARG A 143 -2.20 8.11 -1.84
CA ARG A 143 -1.95 9.20 -0.92
C ARG A 143 -1.59 8.66 0.45
N MET A 144 -0.62 9.29 1.11
CA MET A 144 -0.18 8.92 2.45
C MET A 144 0.08 10.22 3.23
N LYS A 145 -0.53 10.34 4.42
CA LYS A 145 -0.26 11.50 5.30
C LYS A 145 1.16 11.44 5.87
N ASN A 146 1.61 10.23 6.23
CA ASN A 146 2.95 9.99 6.76
C ASN A 146 3.60 8.77 6.09
N PRO A 147 4.26 8.94 4.94
CA PRO A 147 4.91 7.84 4.22
C PRO A 147 5.95 7.10 5.06
N ASP A 148 6.68 7.78 5.95
CA ASP A 148 7.72 7.14 6.77
C ASP A 148 7.11 6.24 7.85
N HIS A 149 5.95 6.61 8.39
CA HIS A 149 5.18 5.73 9.27
C HIS A 149 4.70 4.47 8.55
N VAL A 150 4.12 4.62 7.35
CA VAL A 150 3.68 3.49 6.51
C VAL A 150 4.81 2.50 6.27
N ARG A 151 5.99 3.02 5.92
CA ARG A 151 7.21 2.24 5.70
C ARG A 151 7.65 1.47 6.94
N GLY A 152 7.60 2.14 8.10
CA GLY A 152 7.88 1.54 9.39
C GLY A 152 6.96 0.37 9.68
N ILE A 153 5.65 0.53 9.46
CA ILE A 153 4.66 -0.54 9.65
C ILE A 153 4.93 -1.72 8.71
N ILE A 154 5.08 -1.48 7.40
CA ILE A 154 5.35 -2.54 6.41
C ILE A 154 6.62 -3.32 6.77
N SER A 155 7.68 -2.62 7.18
CA SER A 155 8.94 -3.24 7.58
C SER A 155 8.79 -4.08 8.85
N SER A 156 8.02 -3.60 9.83
CA SER A 156 7.71 -4.36 11.04
C SER A 156 6.85 -5.60 10.76
N ILE A 157 5.87 -5.51 9.85
CA ILE A 157 5.08 -6.66 9.40
C ILE A 157 5.98 -7.72 8.76
N LYS A 158 6.89 -7.31 7.85
CA LYS A 158 7.86 -8.23 7.24
C LYS A 158 8.75 -8.89 8.30
N LYS A 159 9.27 -8.10 9.25
CA LYS A 159 10.15 -8.59 10.33
C LYS A 159 9.44 -9.55 11.29
N ASP A 160 8.17 -9.32 11.60
CA ASP A 160 7.34 -10.21 12.42
C ASP A 160 7.10 -11.57 11.73
N GLY A 161 7.19 -11.60 10.40
CA GLY A 161 7.07 -12.79 9.56
C GLY A 161 5.62 -13.16 9.22
N VAL A 162 5.46 -13.84 8.08
CA VAL A 162 4.15 -14.21 7.51
C VAL A 162 3.26 -15.01 8.46
N ASN A 163 3.86 -15.82 9.34
CA ASN A 163 3.13 -16.61 10.32
C ASN A 163 2.37 -15.75 11.34
N LYS A 164 2.73 -14.48 11.52
CA LYS A 164 2.08 -13.51 12.41
C LYS A 164 1.08 -12.60 11.68
N LEU A 165 0.98 -12.69 10.36
CA LEU A 165 0.09 -11.86 9.56
C LEU A 165 -1.33 -12.46 9.46
N GLN A 166 -2.33 -11.57 9.51
CA GLN A 166 -3.69 -11.79 9.05
C GLN A 166 -4.16 -10.59 8.23
N VAL A 167 -5.12 -10.81 7.33
CA VAL A 167 -5.76 -9.75 6.55
C VAL A 167 -7.21 -9.64 6.96
N ILE A 168 -7.67 -8.42 7.22
CA ILE A 168 -9.07 -8.11 7.54
C ILE A 168 -9.56 -7.17 6.45
N SER A 169 -10.65 -7.51 5.77
CA SER A 169 -11.13 -6.75 4.62
C SER A 169 -12.63 -6.59 4.66
N ASP A 170 -13.11 -5.41 4.27
CA ASP A 170 -14.46 -5.30 3.72
C ASP A 170 -14.53 -5.94 2.32
N PHE A 171 -15.73 -6.10 1.75
CA PHE A 171 -15.93 -6.68 0.42
C PHE A 171 -16.47 -5.69 -0.62
N ASP A 172 -17.62 -5.08 -0.33
CA ASP A 172 -18.33 -4.24 -1.30
C ASP A 172 -17.55 -2.94 -1.52
N MET A 173 -17.20 -2.62 -2.77
CA MET A 173 -16.38 -1.44 -3.11
C MET A 173 -14.95 -1.44 -2.52
N THR A 174 -14.55 -2.50 -1.81
CA THR A 174 -13.18 -2.74 -1.30
C THR A 174 -12.47 -3.82 -2.10
N LEU A 175 -13.00 -5.06 -2.11
CA LEU A 175 -12.51 -6.17 -2.94
C LEU A 175 -13.24 -6.23 -4.29
N SER A 176 -14.50 -5.80 -4.30
CA SER A 176 -15.24 -5.50 -5.53
C SER A 176 -14.97 -4.07 -6.01
N ARG A 177 -15.11 -3.86 -7.31
CA ARG A 177 -14.94 -2.57 -7.96
C ARG A 177 -16.03 -1.58 -7.54
N PHE A 178 -15.68 -0.31 -7.58
CA PHE A 178 -16.68 0.75 -7.45
C PHE A 178 -17.29 1.11 -8.80
N GLY A 179 -16.49 1.19 -9.85
CA GLY A 179 -16.96 1.47 -11.19
C GLY A 179 -16.19 0.79 -12.31
N TRP A 180 -16.87 0.66 -13.45
CA TRP A 180 -16.32 0.15 -14.70
C TRP A 180 -16.92 0.89 -15.89
N ASN A 181 -16.08 1.37 -16.81
CA ASN A 181 -16.49 2.11 -18.01
C ASN A 181 -17.48 3.26 -17.74
N GLY A 182 -17.26 4.00 -16.64
CA GLY A 182 -18.10 5.15 -16.25
C GLY A 182 -19.44 4.79 -15.62
N ARG A 183 -19.71 3.50 -15.37
CA ARG A 183 -20.88 3.02 -14.63
C ARG A 183 -20.46 2.50 -13.25
N ARG A 184 -21.36 2.60 -12.28
CA ARG A 184 -21.17 2.05 -10.94
C ARG A 184 -21.37 0.53 -10.97
N CYS A 185 -20.45 -0.22 -10.39
CA CYS A 185 -20.60 -1.66 -10.21
C CYS A 185 -21.57 -1.96 -9.05
N PRO A 186 -22.34 -3.05 -9.11
CA PRO A 186 -23.29 -3.38 -8.07
C PRO A 186 -22.58 -3.87 -6.79
N THR A 187 -23.09 -3.46 -5.63
CA THR A 187 -22.80 -4.14 -4.35
C THR A 187 -23.49 -5.51 -4.30
N SER A 188 -23.13 -6.35 -3.33
CA SER A 188 -23.82 -7.61 -3.05
C SER A 188 -25.34 -7.45 -2.85
N HIS A 189 -25.79 -6.38 -2.19
CA HIS A 189 -27.22 -6.02 -2.15
C HIS A 189 -27.76 -5.63 -3.52
N ASN A 190 -27.07 -4.78 -4.27
CA ASN A 190 -27.57 -4.35 -5.58
C ASN A 190 -27.67 -5.48 -6.61
N ILE A 191 -26.82 -6.51 -6.51
CA ILE A 191 -26.95 -7.73 -7.31
C ILE A 191 -28.32 -8.37 -7.04
N LEU A 192 -28.70 -8.48 -5.78
CA LEU A 192 -29.98 -9.04 -5.37
C LEU A 192 -31.13 -8.11 -5.75
N ASP A 193 -31.06 -6.83 -5.40
CA ASP A 193 -32.09 -5.82 -5.65
C ASP A 193 -32.47 -5.73 -7.13
N ASN A 194 -31.47 -5.77 -8.02
CA ASN A 194 -31.68 -5.61 -9.46
C ASN A 194 -31.94 -6.93 -10.21
N SER A 195 -31.89 -8.06 -9.50
CA SER A 195 -32.07 -9.38 -10.11
C SER A 195 -33.47 -9.57 -10.67
N GLN A 196 -33.60 -10.55 -11.57
CA GLN A 196 -34.89 -10.87 -12.20
C GLN A 196 -35.91 -11.47 -11.24
N VAL A 197 -35.47 -11.97 -10.07
CA VAL A 197 -36.35 -12.56 -9.06
C VAL A 197 -37.07 -11.50 -8.22
N ILE A 198 -36.66 -10.23 -8.30
CA ILE A 198 -37.34 -9.11 -7.63
C ILE A 198 -38.36 -8.50 -8.58
N THR A 199 -39.60 -8.32 -8.09
CA THR A 199 -40.66 -7.66 -8.86
C THR A 199 -40.34 -6.19 -9.11
N GLU A 200 -40.88 -5.60 -10.19
CA GLU A 200 -40.67 -4.17 -10.47
C GLU A 200 -41.17 -3.25 -9.34
N GLU A 201 -42.24 -3.64 -8.64
CA GLU A 201 -42.70 -2.92 -7.45
C GLU A 201 -41.69 -3.06 -6.29
N GLY A 202 -41.17 -4.27 -6.05
CA GLY A 202 -40.11 -4.49 -5.04
C GLY A 202 -38.85 -3.66 -5.33
N LYS A 203 -38.41 -3.62 -6.59
CA LYS A 203 -37.27 -2.77 -7.03
C LYS A 203 -37.52 -1.31 -6.74
N LYS A 204 -38.72 -0.82 -7.03
CA LYS A 204 -39.12 0.56 -6.74
C LYS A 204 -39.08 0.86 -5.25
N GLN A 205 -39.63 -0.03 -4.41
CA GLN A 205 -39.63 0.12 -2.95
C GLN A 205 -38.21 0.13 -2.37
N LEU A 206 -37.34 -0.78 -2.82
CA LEU A 206 -35.93 -0.81 -2.42
C LEU A 206 -35.19 0.47 -2.83
N LYS A 207 -35.47 0.98 -4.04
CA LYS A 207 -34.92 2.25 -4.52
C LYS A 207 -35.40 3.45 -3.70
N ASP A 208 -36.66 3.46 -3.29
CA ASP A 208 -37.21 4.52 -2.43
C ASP A 208 -36.56 4.51 -1.04
N LEU A 209 -36.30 3.32 -0.47
CA LEU A 209 -35.51 3.19 0.77
C LEU A 209 -34.09 3.75 0.57
N LEU A 210 -33.40 3.36 -0.51
CA LEU A 210 -32.06 3.86 -0.82
C LEU A 210 -32.04 5.39 -0.92
N HIS A 211 -32.98 5.99 -1.66
CA HIS A 211 -33.06 7.44 -1.82
C HIS A 211 -33.28 8.18 -0.50
N TYR A 212 -34.00 7.58 0.45
CA TYR A 212 -34.25 8.18 1.75
C TYR A 212 -33.04 8.04 2.70
N TYR A 213 -32.47 6.84 2.82
CA TYR A 213 -31.47 6.54 3.86
C TYR A 213 -30.02 6.80 3.43
N TYR A 214 -29.67 6.65 2.15
CA TYR A 214 -28.29 6.86 1.71
C TYR A 214 -27.79 8.29 1.94
N PRO A 215 -28.57 9.36 1.71
CA PRO A 215 -28.14 10.72 2.07
C PRO A 215 -27.85 10.88 3.57
N ILE A 216 -28.56 10.15 4.44
CA ILE A 216 -28.37 10.16 5.89
C ILE A 216 -27.08 9.41 6.27
N GLU A 217 -26.83 8.26 5.65
CA GLU A 217 -25.60 7.49 5.82
C GLU A 217 -24.37 8.38 5.54
N ILE A 218 -24.36 9.08 4.40
CA ILE A 218 -23.19 9.86 4.01
C ILE A 218 -23.12 11.27 4.62
N ASP A 219 -24.12 11.70 5.41
CA ASP A 219 -24.21 13.07 5.94
C ASP A 219 -23.06 13.37 6.93
N PRO A 220 -22.11 14.26 6.62
CA PRO A 220 -20.99 14.54 7.52
C PRO A 220 -21.40 15.27 8.81
N ASN A 221 -22.61 15.84 8.87
CA ASN A 221 -23.08 16.65 10.00
C ASN A 221 -23.83 15.83 11.06
N ARG A 222 -24.12 14.56 10.80
CA ARG A 222 -24.80 13.65 11.74
C ARG A 222 -23.81 12.78 12.50
N THR A 223 -24.07 12.58 13.79
CA THR A 223 -23.24 11.72 14.63
C THR A 223 -23.52 10.24 14.35
N LEU A 224 -22.61 9.35 14.77
CA LEU A 224 -22.84 7.90 14.67
C LEU A 224 -24.06 7.46 15.51
N GLU A 225 -24.28 8.09 16.67
CA GLU A 225 -25.42 7.81 17.56
C GLU A 225 -26.76 8.11 16.86
N GLU A 226 -26.81 9.16 16.04
CA GLU A 226 -28.00 9.50 15.24
C GLU A 226 -28.17 8.56 14.04
N LYS A 227 -27.08 8.16 13.40
CA LYS A 227 -27.11 7.34 12.17
C LYS A 227 -27.38 5.87 12.44
N CYS A 228 -26.79 5.29 13.48
CA CYS A 228 -26.91 3.86 13.80
C CYS A 228 -28.35 3.33 13.82
N PRO A 229 -29.31 3.94 14.57
CA PRO A 229 -30.68 3.44 14.59
C PRO A 229 -31.37 3.53 13.21
N LEU A 230 -31.03 4.55 12.42
CA LEU A 230 -31.58 4.73 11.07
C LEU A 230 -31.01 3.71 10.08
N MET A 231 -29.74 3.31 10.23
CA MET A 231 -29.17 2.21 9.44
C MET A 231 -29.80 0.87 9.80
N VAL A 232 -30.01 0.60 11.10
CA VAL A 232 -30.75 -0.60 11.53
C VAL A 232 -32.14 -0.64 10.92
N GLU A 233 -32.86 0.48 10.94
CA GLU A 233 -34.18 0.60 10.33
C GLU A 233 -34.14 0.36 8.82
N TRP A 234 -33.23 1.02 8.09
CA TRP A 234 -33.08 0.86 6.65
C TRP A 234 -32.86 -0.59 6.26
N TRP A 235 -31.83 -1.21 6.83
CA TRP A 235 -31.44 -2.58 6.48
C TRP A 235 -32.51 -3.59 6.88
N THR A 236 -33.18 -3.40 8.03
CA THR A 236 -34.30 -4.26 8.42
C THR A 236 -35.44 -4.18 7.40
N ARG A 237 -35.85 -2.97 7.00
CA ARG A 237 -36.91 -2.78 5.99
C ARG A 237 -36.52 -3.37 4.63
N ALA A 238 -35.28 -3.18 4.20
CA ALA A 238 -34.78 -3.74 2.95
C ALA A 238 -34.79 -5.28 2.97
N HIS A 239 -34.31 -5.90 4.05
CA HIS A 239 -34.30 -7.35 4.23
C HIS A 239 -35.72 -7.94 4.31
N ASP A 240 -36.65 -7.25 4.97
CA ASP A 240 -38.06 -7.65 5.02
C ASP A 240 -38.71 -7.62 3.62
N LEU A 241 -38.44 -6.58 2.83
CA LEU A 241 -38.91 -6.47 1.45
C LEU A 241 -38.36 -7.58 0.55
N LEU A 242 -37.07 -7.89 0.67
CA LEU A 242 -36.41 -8.97 -0.06
C LEU A 242 -37.03 -10.34 0.29
N SER A 243 -37.32 -10.57 1.56
CA SER A 243 -37.94 -11.82 2.04
C SER A 243 -39.37 -12.00 1.48
N GLN A 244 -40.09 -10.91 1.21
CA GLN A 244 -41.40 -10.95 0.58
C GLN A 244 -41.36 -11.35 -0.91
N GLN A 245 -40.20 -11.26 -1.56
CA GLN A 245 -40.05 -11.62 -2.99
C GLN A 245 -39.94 -13.14 -3.23
N LYS A 246 -39.91 -13.96 -2.17
CA LYS A 246 -39.81 -15.44 -2.24
C LYS A 246 -38.59 -15.94 -3.03
N ILE A 247 -37.44 -15.31 -2.80
CA ILE A 247 -36.17 -15.65 -3.46
C ILE A 247 -35.78 -17.09 -3.12
N LEU A 248 -35.47 -17.91 -4.13
CA LEU A 248 -35.03 -19.28 -3.93
C LEU A 248 -33.52 -19.34 -3.76
N LYS A 249 -33.05 -20.18 -2.84
CA LYS A 249 -31.62 -20.46 -2.63
C LYS A 249 -30.94 -20.97 -3.91
N GLY A 250 -31.67 -21.75 -4.72
CA GLY A 250 -31.18 -22.28 -6.00
C GLY A 250 -30.88 -21.20 -7.04
N ASP A 251 -31.47 -20.01 -6.92
CA ASP A 251 -31.32 -18.94 -7.91
C ASP A 251 -30.04 -18.11 -7.68
N ILE A 252 -29.43 -18.17 -6.50
CA ILE A 252 -28.29 -17.32 -6.10
C ILE A 252 -27.14 -17.40 -7.12
N ALA A 253 -26.78 -18.60 -7.55
CA ALA A 253 -25.71 -18.80 -8.53
C ALA A 253 -26.02 -18.11 -9.88
N GLN A 254 -27.26 -18.23 -10.35
CA GLN A 254 -27.68 -17.60 -11.60
C GLN A 254 -27.79 -16.07 -11.45
N ILE A 255 -28.30 -15.59 -10.32
CA ILE A 255 -28.38 -14.16 -9.98
C ILE A 255 -27.00 -13.50 -10.04
N VAL A 256 -25.99 -14.13 -9.41
CA VAL A 256 -24.61 -13.61 -9.44
C VAL A 256 -24.04 -13.65 -10.85
N LYS A 257 -24.25 -14.76 -11.58
CA LYS A 257 -23.74 -14.95 -12.93
C LYS A 257 -24.28 -13.94 -13.95
N GLU A 258 -25.55 -13.53 -13.80
CA GLU A 258 -26.18 -12.53 -14.67
C GLU A 258 -25.87 -11.09 -14.26
N SER A 259 -25.27 -10.89 -13.10
CA SER A 259 -24.94 -9.55 -12.61
C SER A 259 -23.72 -8.95 -13.30
N GLU A 260 -23.57 -7.63 -13.20
CA GLU A 260 -22.39 -6.89 -13.68
C GLU A 260 -21.32 -6.73 -12.60
N VAL A 261 -21.29 -7.60 -11.59
CA VAL A 261 -20.30 -7.54 -10.50
C VAL A 261 -18.89 -7.76 -11.04
N MET A 262 -17.95 -6.98 -10.52
CA MET A 262 -16.53 -7.11 -10.85
C MET A 262 -15.69 -7.05 -9.58
N LEU A 263 -14.75 -7.99 -9.45
CA LEU A 263 -13.66 -7.86 -8.49
C LEU A 263 -12.62 -6.86 -9.00
N ARG A 264 -11.92 -6.20 -8.09
CA ARG A 264 -10.80 -5.29 -8.43
C ARG A 264 -9.71 -6.04 -9.19
N ASP A 265 -9.01 -5.36 -10.09
CA ASP A 265 -7.89 -5.96 -10.81
C ASP A 265 -6.82 -6.47 -9.84
N GLY A 266 -6.21 -7.61 -10.15
CA GLY A 266 -5.25 -8.27 -9.25
C GLY A 266 -5.88 -9.14 -8.16
N PHE A 267 -7.20 -9.34 -8.15
CA PHE A 267 -7.86 -10.18 -7.13
C PHE A 267 -7.35 -11.63 -7.10
N ASN A 268 -7.13 -12.27 -8.24
CA ASN A 268 -6.60 -13.64 -8.28
C ASN A 268 -5.28 -13.74 -7.53
N GLU A 269 -4.35 -12.81 -7.80
CA GLU A 269 -3.08 -12.75 -7.10
C GLU A 269 -3.29 -12.56 -5.59
N PHE A 270 -4.14 -11.62 -5.19
CA PHE A 270 -4.45 -11.33 -3.79
C PHE A 270 -4.93 -12.58 -3.03
N PHE A 271 -5.98 -13.23 -3.51
CA PHE A 271 -6.54 -14.40 -2.84
C PHE A 271 -5.57 -15.59 -2.86
N ASP A 272 -4.95 -15.87 -4.01
CA ASP A 272 -4.06 -17.02 -4.17
C ASP A 272 -2.79 -16.89 -3.33
N GLN A 273 -2.21 -15.70 -3.24
CA GLN A 273 -0.98 -15.52 -2.47
C GLN A 273 -1.22 -15.64 -0.96
N LEU A 274 -2.36 -15.15 -0.46
CA LEU A 274 -2.75 -15.33 0.94
C LEU A 274 -2.94 -16.82 1.26
N HIS A 275 -3.63 -17.54 0.37
CA HIS A 275 -3.84 -18.97 0.53
C HIS A 275 -2.53 -19.76 0.50
N LYS A 276 -1.67 -19.53 -0.51
CA LYS A 276 -0.35 -20.19 -0.63
C LYS A 276 0.54 -20.00 0.60
N ASN A 277 0.44 -18.84 1.25
CA ASN A 277 1.23 -18.50 2.42
C ASN A 277 0.50 -18.75 3.76
N ASN A 278 -0.65 -19.42 3.75
CA ASN A 278 -1.46 -19.71 4.95
C ASN A 278 -1.78 -18.45 5.79
N VAL A 279 -2.02 -17.32 5.13
CA VAL A 279 -2.44 -16.08 5.77
C VAL A 279 -3.96 -16.07 5.88
N PRO A 280 -4.54 -16.01 7.09
CA PRO A 280 -5.99 -15.91 7.24
C PRO A 280 -6.51 -14.62 6.60
N LEU A 281 -7.58 -14.75 5.81
CA LEU A 281 -8.34 -13.62 5.29
C LEU A 281 -9.71 -13.60 5.97
N PHE A 282 -9.95 -12.56 6.76
CA PHE A 282 -11.25 -12.31 7.38
C PHE A 282 -12.00 -11.26 6.57
N ILE A 283 -13.09 -11.66 5.92
CA ILE A 283 -13.95 -10.74 5.18
C ILE A 283 -15.13 -10.35 6.08
N PHE A 284 -15.22 -9.09 6.46
CA PHE A 284 -16.26 -8.57 7.32
C PHE A 284 -17.13 -7.55 6.56
N SER A 285 -18.24 -8.04 6.02
CA SER A 285 -19.08 -7.27 5.09
C SER A 285 -20.45 -6.95 5.69
N ALA A 286 -20.91 -5.71 5.50
CA ALA A 286 -22.30 -5.31 5.75
C ALA A 286 -23.25 -5.70 4.61
N GLY A 287 -22.72 -6.32 3.56
CA GLY A 287 -23.43 -6.84 2.40
C GLY A 287 -24.26 -8.10 2.68
N VAL A 288 -24.51 -8.85 1.61
CA VAL A 288 -25.20 -10.16 1.64
C VAL A 288 -24.18 -11.29 1.53
N GLY A 289 -24.08 -12.11 2.58
CA GLY A 289 -23.06 -13.17 2.69
C GLY A 289 -23.15 -14.23 1.59
N ASP A 290 -24.35 -14.73 1.30
CA ASP A 290 -24.54 -15.77 0.28
C ASP A 290 -24.16 -15.29 -1.13
N ILE A 291 -24.44 -14.01 -1.44
CA ILE A 291 -24.07 -13.39 -2.72
C ILE A 291 -22.56 -13.19 -2.80
N LEU A 292 -21.95 -12.67 -1.74
CA LEU A 292 -20.51 -12.48 -1.62
C LEU A 292 -19.76 -13.80 -1.83
N GLU A 293 -20.12 -14.84 -1.09
CA GLU A 293 -19.50 -16.16 -1.21
C GLU A 293 -19.64 -16.72 -2.61
N GLU A 294 -20.80 -16.55 -3.24
CA GLU A 294 -21.02 -17.02 -4.61
C GLU A 294 -20.17 -16.25 -5.63
N ILE A 295 -19.96 -14.93 -5.44
CA ILE A 295 -19.04 -14.15 -6.29
C ILE A 295 -17.62 -14.73 -6.24
N ILE A 296 -17.07 -14.93 -5.04
CA ILE A 296 -15.70 -15.46 -4.90
C ILE A 296 -15.59 -16.94 -5.27
N ARG A 297 -16.69 -17.70 -5.18
CA ARG A 297 -16.78 -19.09 -5.64
C ARG A 297 -16.74 -19.17 -7.16
N GLN A 298 -17.56 -18.38 -7.86
CA GLN A 298 -17.56 -18.33 -9.33
C GLN A 298 -16.24 -17.78 -9.89
N ALA A 299 -15.59 -16.88 -9.15
CA ALA A 299 -14.26 -16.39 -9.46
C ALA A 299 -13.13 -17.39 -9.16
N ASN A 300 -13.43 -18.58 -8.60
CA ASN A 300 -12.48 -19.63 -8.21
C ASN A 300 -11.41 -19.19 -7.19
N VAL A 301 -11.76 -18.27 -6.29
CA VAL A 301 -10.85 -17.72 -5.26
C VAL A 301 -11.36 -17.92 -3.83
N PHE A 302 -12.43 -18.71 -3.64
CA PHE A 302 -12.94 -19.04 -2.31
C PHE A 302 -12.12 -20.15 -1.64
N HIS A 303 -10.95 -19.77 -1.11
CA HIS A 303 -9.98 -20.68 -0.50
C HIS A 303 -10.30 -20.99 0.98
N PRO A 304 -9.79 -22.10 1.54
CA PRO A 304 -10.05 -22.50 2.94
C PRO A 304 -9.53 -21.56 4.03
N ASN A 305 -8.59 -20.65 3.70
CA ASN A 305 -8.07 -19.64 4.64
C ASN A 305 -9.00 -18.43 4.79
N ILE A 306 -10.11 -18.39 4.05
CA ILE A 306 -11.07 -17.29 4.03
C ILE A 306 -12.19 -17.57 5.02
N ASN A 307 -12.44 -16.62 5.91
CA ASN A 307 -13.59 -16.62 6.82
C ASN A 307 -14.43 -15.39 6.55
N VAL A 308 -15.73 -15.59 6.32
CA VAL A 308 -16.67 -14.52 5.98
C VAL A 308 -17.64 -14.30 7.14
N VAL A 309 -17.83 -13.04 7.52
CA VAL A 309 -18.88 -12.59 8.42
C VAL A 309 -19.69 -11.52 7.71
N SER A 310 -20.97 -11.80 7.48
CA SER A 310 -21.87 -10.91 6.76
C SER A 310 -23.34 -11.22 7.07
N ASN A 311 -24.29 -10.51 6.45
CA ASN A 311 -25.70 -10.79 6.58
C ASN A 311 -26.07 -11.99 5.71
N TYR A 312 -26.13 -13.17 6.30
CA TYR A 312 -26.55 -14.39 5.61
C TYR A 312 -28.07 -14.50 5.54
N MET A 313 -28.55 -14.96 4.40
CA MET A 313 -29.94 -15.31 4.19
C MET A 313 -30.33 -16.52 5.05
N ASP A 314 -31.58 -16.51 5.50
CA ASP A 314 -32.21 -17.62 6.21
C ASP A 314 -33.32 -18.22 5.33
N PHE A 315 -33.10 -19.45 4.90
CA PHE A 315 -33.98 -20.17 3.98
C PHE A 315 -34.76 -21.23 4.75
N ASP A 316 -35.98 -21.51 4.31
CA ASP A 316 -36.75 -22.62 4.84
C ASP A 316 -36.48 -23.95 4.15
N ASP A 317 -37.21 -24.99 4.56
CA ASP A 317 -37.07 -26.36 4.06
C ASP A 317 -37.32 -26.46 2.55
N ASP A 318 -38.13 -25.55 1.98
CA ASP A 318 -38.40 -25.46 0.54
C ASP A 318 -37.36 -24.59 -0.19
N GLY A 319 -36.37 -24.05 0.54
CA GLY A 319 -35.31 -23.20 0.01
C GLY A 319 -35.76 -21.77 -0.30
N ILE A 320 -36.87 -21.31 0.27
CA ILE A 320 -37.40 -19.95 0.08
C ILE A 320 -36.86 -19.04 1.19
N LEU A 321 -36.41 -17.84 0.81
CA LEU A 321 -35.93 -16.82 1.73
C LEU A 321 -37.03 -16.40 2.71
N ARG A 322 -36.78 -16.54 4.01
CA ARG A 322 -37.67 -16.08 5.09
C ARG A 322 -37.19 -14.82 5.78
N GLY A 323 -35.89 -14.56 5.74
CA GLY A 323 -35.27 -13.47 6.47
C GLY A 323 -33.76 -13.52 6.38
N PHE A 324 -33.11 -12.77 7.26
CA PHE A 324 -31.65 -12.76 7.39
C PHE A 324 -31.26 -13.15 8.81
N LYS A 325 -30.17 -13.91 8.92
CA LYS A 325 -29.63 -14.36 10.20
C LYS A 325 -29.13 -13.15 11.01
N ARG A 326 -29.30 -13.22 12.33
CA ARG A 326 -28.86 -12.20 13.27
C ARG A 326 -27.46 -12.53 13.82
N PRO A 327 -26.68 -11.53 14.27
CA PRO A 327 -27.00 -10.09 14.31
C PRO A 327 -26.96 -9.44 12.92
N LEU A 328 -27.69 -8.33 12.77
CA LEU A 328 -27.61 -7.49 11.57
C LEU A 328 -26.29 -6.73 11.56
N ILE A 329 -25.62 -6.73 10.42
CA ILE A 329 -24.37 -6.01 10.17
C ILE A 329 -24.68 -4.88 9.18
N HIS A 330 -24.33 -3.66 9.56
CA HIS A 330 -24.44 -2.45 8.76
C HIS A 330 -23.16 -1.64 8.84
N THR A 331 -23.05 -0.57 8.05
CA THR A 331 -21.84 0.25 7.88
C THR A 331 -21.18 0.73 9.18
N TYR A 332 -21.91 0.85 10.31
CA TYR A 332 -21.41 1.44 11.56
C TYR A 332 -21.29 0.49 12.75
N ASN A 333 -21.62 -0.79 12.59
CA ASN A 333 -21.49 -1.77 13.67
C ASN A 333 -20.52 -2.91 13.35
N LYS A 334 -19.64 -2.73 12.35
CA LYS A 334 -18.55 -3.66 11.99
C LYS A 334 -17.42 -3.64 13.02
N ASN A 335 -17.74 -4.02 14.25
CA ASN A 335 -16.81 -4.03 15.38
C ASN A 335 -16.98 -5.31 16.20
N ASN A 336 -16.25 -5.41 17.31
CA ASN A 336 -16.25 -6.61 18.14
C ASN A 336 -17.64 -6.97 18.71
N THR A 337 -18.60 -6.04 18.79
CA THR A 337 -19.94 -6.35 19.31
C THR A 337 -20.69 -7.39 18.49
N VAL A 338 -20.45 -7.43 17.17
CA VAL A 338 -20.98 -8.44 16.25
C VAL A 338 -20.28 -9.78 16.44
N LEU A 339 -19.01 -9.75 16.86
CA LEU A 339 -18.11 -10.90 16.93
C LEU A 339 -18.00 -11.51 18.34
N ASN A 340 -18.68 -10.92 19.33
CA ASN A 340 -18.66 -11.34 20.74
C ASN A 340 -19.03 -12.83 20.95
N ASN A 341 -19.76 -13.44 20.02
CA ASN A 341 -20.15 -14.85 20.07
C ASN A 341 -19.29 -15.75 19.15
N THR A 342 -18.18 -15.23 18.62
CA THR A 342 -17.29 -15.96 17.71
C THR A 342 -15.95 -16.26 18.38
N GLU A 343 -15.47 -17.48 18.21
CA GLU A 343 -14.12 -17.87 18.69
C GLU A 343 -13.01 -17.47 17.70
N TYR A 344 -13.36 -16.81 16.59
CA TYR A 344 -12.45 -16.56 15.46
C TYR A 344 -11.16 -15.85 15.89
N PHE A 345 -11.27 -14.69 16.53
CA PHE A 345 -10.08 -13.94 16.96
C PHE A 345 -9.33 -14.59 18.13
N GLN A 346 -10.00 -15.44 18.92
CA GLN A 346 -9.33 -16.21 19.96
C GLN A 346 -8.39 -17.25 19.33
N GLN A 347 -8.86 -17.93 18.28
CA GLN A 347 -8.09 -18.90 17.50
C GLN A 347 -6.91 -18.23 16.75
N LEU A 348 -7.05 -16.94 16.41
CA LEU A 348 -6.01 -16.14 15.76
C LEU A 348 -5.22 -15.22 16.70
N SER A 349 -5.27 -15.46 18.01
CA SER A 349 -4.53 -14.65 19.02
C SER A 349 -3.01 -14.57 18.80
N THR A 350 -2.45 -15.49 18.00
CA THR A 350 -1.03 -15.49 17.62
C THR A 350 -0.70 -14.54 16.46
N LYS A 351 -1.71 -14.02 15.75
CA LYS A 351 -1.58 -13.15 14.57
C LYS A 351 -1.51 -11.68 14.99
N THR A 352 -0.29 -11.19 15.26
CA THR A 352 -0.03 -9.86 15.83
C THR A 352 0.12 -8.74 14.79
N SER A 353 0.17 -9.08 13.51
CA SER A 353 0.28 -8.14 12.40
C SER A 353 -0.97 -8.18 11.52
N ILE A 354 -1.53 -7.02 11.19
CA ILE A 354 -2.80 -6.88 10.45
C ILE A 354 -2.60 -5.97 9.24
N ILE A 355 -3.11 -6.39 8.08
CA ILE A 355 -3.44 -5.48 6.98
C ILE A 355 -4.96 -5.35 6.95
N LEU A 356 -5.46 -4.13 7.14
CA LEU A 356 -6.88 -3.80 7.14
C LEU A 356 -7.23 -3.07 5.84
N LEU A 357 -8.23 -3.57 5.11
CA LEU A 357 -8.73 -2.99 3.86
C LEU A 357 -10.19 -2.57 4.05
N GLY A 358 -10.54 -1.34 3.66
CA GLY A 358 -11.92 -0.85 3.69
C GLY A 358 -12.13 0.34 2.77
N ASP A 359 -13.37 0.67 2.47
CA ASP A 359 -13.73 1.82 1.65
C ASP A 359 -14.52 2.88 2.43
N SER A 360 -14.91 2.60 3.68
CA SER A 360 -15.71 3.48 4.52
C SER A 360 -15.00 3.81 5.85
N MET A 361 -15.51 4.79 6.59
CA MET A 361 -14.98 5.07 7.94
C MET A 361 -15.37 4.00 8.96
N GLY A 362 -16.43 3.23 8.70
CA GLY A 362 -16.89 2.17 9.61
C GLY A 362 -15.97 0.96 9.64
N ASP A 363 -15.26 0.73 8.54
CA ASP A 363 -14.34 -0.40 8.38
C ASP A 363 -13.11 -0.29 9.29
N LEU A 364 -12.79 0.90 9.77
CA LEU A 364 -11.68 1.15 10.69
C LEU A 364 -11.79 0.38 12.02
N THR A 365 -13.00 -0.10 12.34
CA THR A 365 -13.32 -0.83 13.58
C THR A 365 -13.35 -2.36 13.40
N MET A 366 -13.12 -2.87 12.17
CA MET A 366 -13.17 -4.31 11.88
C MET A 366 -12.11 -5.12 12.62
N SER A 367 -11.01 -4.47 13.03
CA SER A 367 -9.94 -5.10 13.82
C SER A 367 -10.12 -5.01 15.33
N ASP A 368 -11.19 -4.37 15.84
CA ASP A 368 -11.36 -4.12 17.28
C ASP A 368 -11.45 -5.39 18.13
N GLY A 369 -11.83 -6.52 17.51
CA GLY A 369 -11.86 -7.83 18.17
C GLY A 369 -10.51 -8.54 18.25
N VAL A 370 -9.46 -8.03 17.58
CA VAL A 370 -8.14 -8.66 17.60
C VAL A 370 -7.38 -8.28 18.86
N THR A 371 -7.02 -9.30 19.65
CA THR A 371 -6.16 -9.11 20.83
C THR A 371 -4.68 -9.05 20.43
N ASN A 372 -3.87 -8.27 21.16
CA ASN A 372 -2.40 -8.22 21.02
C ASN A 372 -1.86 -7.72 19.66
N VAL A 373 -2.54 -6.76 19.03
CA VAL A 373 -2.06 -6.12 17.80
C VAL A 373 -0.74 -5.37 18.06
N LYS A 374 0.31 -5.75 17.34
CA LYS A 374 1.61 -5.05 17.32
C LYS A 374 1.72 -4.10 16.15
N ASN A 375 1.34 -4.58 14.97
CA ASN A 375 1.40 -3.82 13.73
C ASN A 375 0.04 -3.85 13.05
N ILE A 376 -0.46 -2.69 12.63
CA ILE A 376 -1.67 -2.58 11.82
C ILE A 376 -1.41 -1.58 10.70
N LEU A 377 -1.64 -2.01 9.46
CA LEU A 377 -1.60 -1.15 8.29
C LEU A 377 -3.02 -1.01 7.75
N LYS A 378 -3.54 0.22 7.70
CA LYS A 378 -4.90 0.51 7.22
C LYS A 378 -4.84 1.11 5.81
N ILE A 379 -5.50 0.45 4.87
CA ILE A 379 -5.59 0.88 3.46
C ILE A 379 -7.06 1.20 3.15
N GLY A 380 -7.32 2.45 2.79
CA GLY A 380 -8.65 2.98 2.51
C GLY A 380 -8.88 3.22 1.02
N PHE A 381 -9.92 2.63 0.44
CA PHE A 381 -10.35 2.89 -0.95
C PHE A 381 -11.29 4.10 -0.99
N LEU A 382 -10.80 5.25 -1.46
CA LEU A 382 -11.59 6.46 -1.61
C LEU A 382 -12.18 6.52 -3.03
N ASN A 383 -13.35 5.91 -3.18
CA ASN A 383 -13.98 5.67 -4.46
C ASN A 383 -14.74 6.88 -5.05
N ASP A 384 -15.45 7.64 -4.21
CA ASP A 384 -16.29 8.77 -4.63
C ASP A 384 -16.08 9.99 -3.72
N LYS A 385 -16.52 11.18 -4.19
CA LYS A 385 -16.41 12.45 -3.49
C LYS A 385 -15.00 12.72 -2.95
N VAL A 386 -14.00 12.35 -3.74
CA VAL A 386 -12.58 12.35 -3.35
C VAL A 386 -12.17 13.67 -2.72
N GLU A 387 -12.47 14.80 -3.35
CA GLU A 387 -12.08 16.12 -2.85
C GLU A 387 -12.70 16.46 -1.49
N GLU A 388 -13.95 16.04 -1.24
CA GLU A 388 -14.68 16.28 0.01
C GLU A 388 -14.15 15.41 1.15
N HIS A 389 -13.85 14.14 0.86
CA HIS A 389 -13.53 13.14 1.88
C HIS A 389 -12.04 12.92 2.09
N ARG A 390 -11.16 13.38 1.18
CA ARG A 390 -9.70 13.15 1.21
C ARG A 390 -9.10 13.47 2.57
N GLY A 391 -9.42 14.63 3.15
CA GLY A 391 -8.86 15.06 4.43
C GLY A 391 -9.15 14.04 5.54
N LYS A 392 -10.41 13.63 5.67
CA LYS A 392 -10.87 12.67 6.67
C LYS A 392 -10.24 11.28 6.49
N TYR A 393 -10.11 10.82 5.24
CA TYR A 393 -9.48 9.53 4.94
C TYR A 393 -7.99 9.56 5.26
N LEU A 394 -7.27 10.62 4.90
CA LEU A 394 -5.84 10.76 5.22
C LEU A 394 -5.54 10.89 6.71
N GLU A 395 -6.52 11.30 7.52
CA GLU A 395 -6.41 11.31 8.97
C GLU A 395 -6.61 9.95 9.61
N SER A 396 -7.30 9.03 8.93
CA SER A 396 -7.80 7.79 9.54
C SER A 396 -7.21 6.52 8.94
N TYR A 397 -6.78 6.56 7.68
CA TYR A 397 -6.10 5.49 6.96
C TYR A 397 -4.62 5.85 6.73
N ASP A 398 -3.75 4.85 6.79
CA ASP A 398 -2.32 5.01 6.57
C ASP A 398 -2.01 5.24 5.08
N ILE A 399 -2.71 4.48 4.23
CA ILE A 399 -2.67 4.58 2.77
C ILE A 399 -4.10 4.83 2.26
N VAL A 400 -4.29 5.84 1.43
CA VAL A 400 -5.56 6.13 0.76
C VAL A 400 -5.39 5.93 -0.75
N LEU A 401 -6.27 5.16 -1.35
CA LEU A 401 -6.30 4.84 -2.77
C LEU A 401 -7.47 5.59 -3.44
N GLU A 402 -7.17 6.68 -4.13
CA GLU A 402 -8.16 7.53 -4.79
C GLU A 402 -8.56 6.95 -6.14
N ARG A 403 -9.83 6.55 -6.30
CA ARG A 403 -10.39 5.99 -7.56
C ARG A 403 -9.54 4.86 -8.14
N ASP A 404 -8.95 4.03 -7.29
CA ASP A 404 -8.12 2.90 -7.70
C ASP A 404 -8.99 1.64 -7.84
N GLU A 405 -9.10 1.08 -9.04
CA GLU A 405 -9.87 -0.14 -9.32
C GLU A 405 -9.05 -1.43 -9.21
N THR A 406 -7.88 -1.37 -8.57
CA THR A 406 -6.91 -2.47 -8.45
C THR A 406 -6.60 -2.83 -7.00
N LEU A 407 -6.08 -4.04 -6.78
CA LEU A 407 -5.46 -4.50 -5.53
C LEU A 407 -3.92 -4.48 -5.62
N ASP A 408 -3.36 -3.81 -6.60
CA ASP A 408 -1.92 -3.86 -6.88
C ASP A 408 -1.09 -3.36 -5.70
N VAL A 409 -1.54 -2.31 -5.00
CA VAL A 409 -0.80 -1.76 -3.84
C VAL A 409 -0.72 -2.78 -2.71
N VAL A 410 -1.83 -3.42 -2.35
CA VAL A 410 -1.82 -4.47 -1.33
C VAL A 410 -1.07 -5.71 -1.81
N ASN A 411 -1.19 -6.09 -3.08
CA ASN A 411 -0.42 -7.19 -3.65
C ASN A 411 1.08 -6.92 -3.61
N GLY A 412 1.52 -5.71 -3.93
CA GLY A 412 2.93 -5.30 -3.84
C GLY A 412 3.45 -5.35 -2.41
N ILE A 413 2.65 -4.89 -1.44
CA ILE A 413 2.97 -5.03 -0.02
C ILE A 413 3.09 -6.51 0.37
N LEU A 414 2.13 -7.35 -0.01
CA LEU A 414 2.13 -8.78 0.32
C LEU A 414 3.36 -9.48 -0.28
N ARG A 415 3.66 -9.28 -1.58
CA ARG A 415 4.87 -9.79 -2.22
C ARG A 415 6.13 -9.40 -1.45
N TYR A 416 6.26 -8.12 -1.09
CA TYR A 416 7.40 -7.66 -0.28
C TYR A 416 7.45 -8.37 1.08
N THR A 417 6.33 -8.51 1.77
CA THR A 417 6.29 -9.17 3.10
C THR A 417 6.54 -10.68 3.05
N PHE A 418 6.29 -11.34 1.91
CA PHE A 418 6.48 -12.78 1.74
C PHE A 418 7.87 -13.17 1.25
N THR A 419 8.66 -12.22 0.75
CA THR A 419 10.08 -12.49 0.46
C THR A 419 10.83 -12.87 1.74
N GLU A 420 11.60 -13.96 1.67
CA GLU A 420 12.42 -14.43 2.78
C GLU A 420 13.34 -13.29 3.28
N THR A 421 13.48 -13.18 4.60
CA THR A 421 14.34 -12.20 5.29
C THR A 421 15.75 -12.70 5.45
#